data_AF-A0A544QUJ3-F1
#
_entry.id   AF-A0A544QUJ3-F1
#
_cell.length_a   1.000
_cell.length_b   1.000
_cell.length_c   1.000
_cell.angle_alpha   90.00
_cell.angle_beta   90.00
_cell.angle_gamma   90.00
#
_symmetry.space_group_name_H-M   'P 1'
#
loop_
_entity.id
_entity.type
_entity.pdbx_description
1 polymer ?
#
loop_
_entity_poly.entity_id
_entity_poly.type
_entity_poly.pdbx_seq_one_letter_code
_entity_poly.pdbx_strand_id
1 'polypeptide(L)'
;MELKDLTGFSQPVTKLIEEVSKGIGGLYRPLGVVLNAKAESYRMKQISGTSSYTIKTLQENLMDGQNELLITNEDFEMKIKGNSIETRAIETMIQREIQKQINLDSIISKSIEFIEKNSTVTEETVDTDWMTRFINISQDVSNEEMQILWSKILSDEVVKPNSYSIRTLETLRNISSNEAKLFSKFVNLSIKLSGTFMVVNDKEYLNENGISLHDINLLKELNLINTDLNYSIFSGGKIEIPYADKVMFINNRSQNKLSFNIITLTRIGSEIYNLIEKDYKTSILENIGKVIKSKCTTNRNDVNVEYVDVIWRDDINSYVEKKIKL
;
A
#
# COMPACT_ATOMS: atom_id res chain seq x y z
N MET A 1 -9.76 24.28 15.45
CA MET A 1 -9.97 24.65 14.04
C MET A 1 -11.46 24.65 13.87
N GLU A 2 -12.05 25.79 13.55
CA GLU A 2 -13.43 25.80 13.06
C GLU A 2 -13.39 25.40 11.57
N LEU A 3 -14.46 24.84 11.02
CA LEU A 3 -14.58 24.52 9.57
C LEU A 3 -14.14 25.68 8.65
N LYS A 4 -14.18 26.92 9.14
CA LYS A 4 -13.68 28.12 8.45
C LYS A 4 -12.17 28.12 8.14
N ASP A 5 -11.36 27.43 8.93
CA ASP A 5 -9.90 27.40 8.72
C ASP A 5 -9.49 26.43 7.59
N LEU A 6 -10.40 25.56 7.12
CA LEU A 6 -10.20 24.66 5.97
C LEU A 6 -10.57 25.32 4.64
N THR A 7 -11.02 26.58 4.67
CA THR A 7 -11.44 27.32 3.48
C THR A 7 -10.26 27.53 2.54
N GLY A 8 -10.30 26.84 1.38
CA GLY A 8 -9.25 26.90 0.36
C GLY A 8 -8.68 25.53 -0.05
N PHE A 9 -8.94 24.47 0.73
CA PHE A 9 -8.60 23.10 0.32
C PHE A 9 -9.67 22.50 -0.59
N SER A 10 -9.24 21.58 -1.46
CA SER A 10 -10.16 20.73 -2.21
C SER A 10 -10.92 19.81 -1.25
N GLN A 11 -12.17 19.46 -1.58
CA GLN A 11 -12.98 18.53 -0.77
C GLN A 11 -12.23 17.24 -0.39
N PRO A 12 -11.46 16.60 -1.30
CA PRO A 12 -10.67 15.43 -0.94
C PRO A 12 -9.59 15.67 0.13
N VAL A 13 -8.90 16.81 0.07
CA VAL A 13 -7.87 17.20 1.05
C VAL A 13 -8.49 17.57 2.39
N THR A 14 -9.64 18.26 2.37
CA THR A 14 -10.42 18.53 3.58
C THR A 14 -10.79 17.24 4.30
N LYS A 15 -11.31 16.25 3.58
CA LYS A 15 -11.65 14.93 4.14
C LYS A 15 -10.43 14.26 4.78
N LEU A 16 -9.27 14.25 4.11
CA LEU A 16 -8.04 13.68 4.66
C LEU A 16 -7.67 14.30 6.02
N ILE A 17 -7.66 15.63 6.12
CA ILE A 17 -7.30 16.33 7.36
C ILE A 17 -8.28 16.00 8.50
N GLU A 18 -9.57 15.93 8.19
CA GLU A 18 -10.61 15.57 9.16
C GLU A 18 -10.46 14.14 9.66
N GLU A 19 -10.26 13.17 8.77
CA GLU A 19 -10.12 11.75 9.13
C GLU A 19 -8.84 11.51 9.94
N VAL A 20 -7.71 12.13 9.58
CA VAL A 20 -6.48 12.06 10.38
C VAL A 20 -6.67 12.70 11.76
N SER A 21 -7.35 13.84 11.85
CA SER A 21 -7.63 14.51 13.13
C SER A 21 -8.44 13.60 14.06
N LYS A 22 -9.45 12.89 13.53
CA LYS A 22 -10.19 11.88 14.30
C LYS A 22 -9.27 10.78 14.83
N GLY A 23 -8.35 10.29 14.00
CA GLY A 23 -7.41 9.22 14.36
C GLY A 23 -6.39 9.57 15.45
N ILE A 24 -5.91 10.82 15.50
CA ILE A 24 -4.97 11.26 16.54
C ILE A 24 -5.66 11.71 17.84
N GLY A 25 -6.99 11.73 17.89
CA GLY A 25 -7.76 12.19 19.06
C GLY A 25 -7.64 13.70 19.32
N GLY A 26 -7.24 14.47 18.31
CA GLY A 26 -6.93 15.89 18.42
C GLY A 26 -6.86 16.55 17.05
N LEU A 27 -6.65 17.86 17.02
CA LEU A 27 -6.61 18.58 15.75
C LEU A 27 -5.26 18.34 15.04
N TYR A 28 -5.29 17.72 13.86
CA TYR A 28 -4.12 17.57 13.02
C TYR A 28 -3.78 18.89 12.31
N ARG A 29 -2.50 19.28 12.32
CA ARG A 29 -1.99 20.48 11.63
C ARG A 29 -0.75 20.10 10.82
N PRO A 30 -0.85 19.95 9.49
CA PRO A 30 0.30 19.56 8.67
C PRO A 30 1.42 20.60 8.75
N LEU A 31 2.65 20.17 9.08
CA LEU A 31 3.82 21.04 9.26
C LEU A 31 4.24 21.82 7.99
N GLY A 32 3.82 21.38 6.79
CA GLY A 32 4.26 21.96 5.51
C GLY A 32 3.19 22.67 4.67
N VAL A 33 1.90 22.42 4.93
CA VAL A 33 0.81 23.00 4.12
C VAL A 33 0.47 24.44 4.58
N VAL A 34 1.03 24.87 5.72
CA VAL A 34 1.01 26.25 6.19
C VAL A 34 2.29 26.98 5.75
N LEU A 35 2.43 27.21 4.45
CA LEU A 35 3.05 28.37 3.77
C LEU A 35 4.58 28.47 3.52
N ASN A 36 4.93 28.49 2.22
CA ASN A 36 6.07 29.23 1.64
C ASN A 36 5.96 30.78 1.78
N ALA A 37 5.28 31.32 2.79
CA ALA A 37 5.24 32.78 3.06
C ALA A 37 4.82 33.19 4.48
N LYS A 38 4.28 32.29 5.31
CA LYS A 38 3.74 32.59 6.65
C LYS A 38 4.11 31.53 7.70
N ALA A 39 4.73 30.40 7.32
CA ALA A 39 5.23 29.38 8.25
C ALA A 39 6.23 29.99 9.25
N GLU A 40 7.09 30.88 8.76
CA GLU A 40 8.10 31.55 9.59
C GLU A 40 7.46 32.46 10.65
N SER A 41 6.32 33.09 10.32
CA SER A 41 5.57 33.96 11.23
C SER A 41 4.69 33.17 12.22
N TYR A 42 4.20 31.99 11.83
CA TYR A 42 3.37 31.12 12.69
C TYR A 42 4.21 30.23 13.62
N ARG A 43 5.39 29.74 13.18
CA ARG A 43 6.37 29.05 14.05
C ARG A 43 6.74 29.90 15.25
N MET A 44 6.90 31.20 15.05
CA MET A 44 7.27 32.15 16.11
C MET A 44 6.10 32.62 16.99
N LYS A 45 4.84 32.33 16.63
CA LYS A 45 3.64 32.82 17.35
C LYS A 45 2.79 31.75 18.05
N GLN A 46 2.90 30.47 17.68
CA GLN A 46 2.16 29.39 18.39
C GLN A 46 2.98 28.66 19.44
N ILE A 47 4.30 28.76 19.41
CA ILE A 47 5.16 28.36 20.54
C ILE A 47 4.92 29.28 21.76
N SER A 48 4.26 30.42 21.59
CA SER A 48 4.02 31.43 22.62
C SER A 48 2.61 31.42 23.25
N GLY A 49 1.77 30.41 23.03
CA GLY A 49 0.46 30.38 23.69
C GLY A 49 -0.13 28.99 23.77
N THR A 50 -0.38 28.54 25.00
CA THR A 50 -0.87 27.22 25.41
C THR A 50 0.26 26.21 25.67
N SER A 51 0.74 26.21 26.92
CA SER A 51 1.42 25.15 27.67
C SER A 51 2.40 24.24 26.91
N SER A 52 3.19 24.79 25.98
CA SER A 52 4.18 24.06 25.21
C SER A 52 5.42 23.78 26.06
N TYR A 53 5.73 22.50 26.26
CA TYR A 53 6.94 22.07 26.97
C TYR A 53 8.20 22.63 26.29
N THR A 54 9.03 23.35 27.04
CA THR A 54 10.33 23.84 26.58
C THR A 54 11.45 22.98 27.18
N ILE A 55 12.35 22.49 26.34
CA ILE A 55 13.50 21.67 26.73
C ILE A 55 14.77 22.49 26.52
N LYS A 56 15.53 22.71 27.59
CA LYS A 56 16.80 23.45 27.54
C LYS A 56 17.87 22.73 28.32
N THR A 57 19.07 22.68 27.75
CA THR A 57 20.29 22.28 28.43
C THR A 57 20.94 23.52 29.04
N LEU A 58 21.12 23.55 30.36
CA LEU A 58 21.80 24.66 31.04
C LEU A 58 23.31 24.37 31.10
N GLN A 59 24.06 24.88 30.14
CA GLN A 59 25.51 24.64 30.06
C GLN A 59 26.38 25.73 30.70
N GLU A 60 25.88 26.95 30.91
CA GLU A 60 26.82 28.07 30.76
C GLU A 60 27.58 28.57 31.98
N ASN A 61 27.15 28.48 33.23
CA ASN A 61 27.99 28.96 34.33
C ASN A 61 27.57 28.31 35.64
N LEU A 62 28.48 27.56 36.28
CA LEU A 62 28.70 27.45 37.73
C LEU A 62 29.62 26.23 37.98
N MET A 63 30.55 26.38 38.91
CA MET A 63 31.68 25.49 39.21
C MET A 63 31.31 24.09 39.75
N ASP A 64 30.11 23.56 39.44
CA ASP A 64 29.64 22.27 39.94
C ASP A 64 28.94 21.44 38.85
N GLY A 65 29.58 21.29 37.68
CA GLY A 65 29.56 20.14 36.75
C GLY A 65 28.27 19.34 36.41
N GLN A 66 27.06 19.75 36.79
CA GLN A 66 25.90 18.86 36.85
C GLN A 66 25.01 18.81 35.61
N ASN A 67 25.33 19.52 34.52
CA ASN A 67 24.71 19.43 33.18
C ASN A 67 23.23 19.01 33.20
N GLU A 68 22.35 19.83 33.79
CA GLU A 68 20.97 19.47 34.11
C GLU A 68 20.02 19.65 32.91
N LEU A 69 19.05 18.74 32.77
CA LEU A 69 17.94 18.85 31.83
C LEU A 69 16.75 19.56 32.51
N LEU A 70 16.26 20.63 31.90
CA LEU A 70 15.07 21.35 32.35
C LEU A 70 13.90 21.12 31.37
N ILE A 71 12.80 20.55 31.87
CA ILE A 71 11.50 20.49 31.17
C ILE A 71 10.53 21.39 31.92
N THR A 72 9.99 22.39 31.22
CA THR A 72 9.05 23.35 31.84
C THR A 72 7.82 23.59 30.97
N ASN A 73 6.65 23.78 31.60
CA ASN A 73 5.49 24.47 31.06
C ASN A 73 4.94 25.48 32.11
N GLU A 74 3.79 26.10 31.87
CA GLU A 74 3.19 27.10 32.78
C GLU A 74 2.93 26.60 34.22
N ASP A 75 2.72 25.29 34.42
CA ASP A 75 2.37 24.67 35.71
C ASP A 75 3.33 23.53 36.16
N PHE A 76 4.36 23.22 35.38
CA PHE A 76 5.22 22.05 35.58
C PHE A 76 6.68 22.40 35.36
N GLU A 77 7.55 22.09 36.33
CA GLU A 77 9.01 22.19 36.22
C GLU A 77 9.64 20.87 36.66
N MET A 78 10.42 20.25 35.77
CA MET A 78 11.22 19.06 36.06
C MET A 78 12.69 19.38 35.78
N LYS A 79 13.52 19.25 36.82
CA LYS A 79 14.98 19.37 36.77
C LYS A 79 15.60 18.00 36.98
N ILE A 80 16.44 17.57 36.04
CA ILE A 80 17.10 16.27 36.12
C ILE A 80 18.60 16.47 36.09
N LYS A 81 19.29 15.98 37.12
CA LYS A 81 20.74 16.05 37.22
C LYS A 81 21.41 15.22 36.13
N GLY A 82 22.48 15.76 35.57
CA GLY A 82 23.07 15.35 34.31
C GLY A 82 23.54 13.90 34.22
N ASN A 83 23.51 13.38 32.98
CA ASN A 83 24.00 12.08 32.52
C ASN A 83 23.46 10.83 33.26
N SER A 84 22.36 10.97 34.00
CA SER A 84 21.63 9.84 34.57
C SER A 84 20.84 9.08 33.51
N ILE A 85 20.42 7.85 33.82
CA ILE A 85 19.59 7.04 32.92
C ILE A 85 18.22 7.68 32.68
N GLU A 86 17.69 8.40 33.67
CA GLU A 86 16.44 9.15 33.61
C GLU A 86 16.53 10.29 32.58
N THR A 87 17.60 11.09 32.64
CA THR A 87 17.85 12.16 31.66
C THR A 87 17.91 11.59 30.23
N ARG A 88 18.69 10.52 30.02
CA ARG A 88 18.82 9.87 28.70
C ARG A 88 17.50 9.24 28.22
N ALA A 89 16.73 8.65 29.11
CA ALA A 89 15.44 8.04 28.78
C ALA A 89 14.44 9.12 28.33
N ILE A 90 14.41 10.26 29.02
CA ILE A 90 13.53 11.38 28.69
C ILE A 90 13.95 12.06 27.39
N GLU A 91 15.23 12.35 27.20
CA GLU A 91 15.75 12.87 25.93
C GLU A 91 15.42 11.92 24.77
N THR A 92 15.65 10.62 24.95
CA THR A 92 15.34 9.59 23.94
C THR A 92 13.84 9.54 23.63
N MET A 93 12.98 9.62 24.66
CA MET A 93 11.53 9.63 24.50
C MET A 93 11.10 10.83 23.64
N ILE A 94 11.57 12.03 24.00
CA ILE A 94 11.23 13.26 23.27
C ILE A 94 11.68 13.16 21.81
N GLN A 95 12.93 12.76 21.56
CA GLN A 95 13.46 12.64 20.20
C GLN A 95 12.67 11.62 19.37
N ARG A 96 12.25 10.50 19.98
CA ARG A 96 11.39 9.51 19.31
C ARG A 96 10.04 10.09 18.95
N GLU A 97 9.38 10.81 19.85
CA GLU A 97 8.06 11.40 19.57
C GLU A 97 8.15 12.52 18.51
N ILE A 98 9.22 13.33 18.51
CA ILE A 98 9.49 14.30 17.45
C ILE A 98 9.67 13.58 16.10
N GLN A 99 10.47 12.52 16.05
CA GLN A 99 10.71 11.77 14.82
C GLN A 99 9.43 11.12 14.27
N LYS A 100 8.58 10.59 15.16
CA LYS A 100 7.27 10.04 14.80
C LYS A 100 6.36 11.08 14.16
N GLN A 101 6.31 12.29 14.74
CA GLN A 101 5.54 13.39 14.16
C GLN A 101 6.07 13.80 12.79
N ILE A 102 7.40 13.89 12.62
CA ILE A 102 8.03 14.19 11.32
C ILE A 102 7.66 13.14 10.27
N ASN A 103 7.73 11.85 10.62
CA ASN A 103 7.38 10.75 9.73
C ASN A 103 5.90 10.81 9.32
N LEU A 104 5.01 11.00 10.30
CA LEU A 104 3.57 11.10 10.06
C LEU A 104 3.24 12.28 9.14
N ASP A 105 3.84 13.45 9.38
CA ASP A 105 3.63 14.65 8.56
C ASP A 105 4.14 14.48 7.13
N SER A 106 5.26 13.79 6.95
CA SER A 106 5.77 13.43 5.63
C SER A 106 4.78 12.56 4.86
N ILE A 107 4.25 11.51 5.50
CA ILE A 107 3.27 10.58 4.89
C ILE A 107 1.97 11.31 4.53
N ILE A 108 1.44 12.14 5.42
CA ILE A 108 0.21 12.87 5.15
C ILE A 108 0.42 13.89 4.04
N SER A 109 1.56 14.59 4.02
CA SER A 109 1.89 15.55 2.95
C SER A 109 1.95 14.87 1.57
N LYS A 110 2.59 13.70 1.47
CA LYS A 110 2.62 12.90 0.24
C LYS A 110 1.24 12.35 -0.14
N SER A 111 0.38 12.04 0.84
CA SER A 111 -0.98 11.56 0.61
C SER A 111 -1.84 12.62 -0.08
N ILE A 112 -1.61 13.90 0.21
CA ILE A 112 -2.28 15.02 -0.47
C ILE A 112 -2.01 14.96 -1.98
N GLU A 113 -0.76 14.72 -2.41
CA GLU A 113 -0.40 14.62 -3.83
C GLU A 113 -1.12 13.48 -4.56
N PHE A 114 -1.41 12.37 -3.87
CA PHE A 114 -2.18 11.25 -4.43
C PHE A 114 -3.67 11.57 -4.49
N ILE A 115 -4.21 12.18 -3.44
CA ILE A 115 -5.62 12.53 -3.34
C ILE A 115 -6.00 13.65 -4.33
N GLU A 116 -5.15 14.65 -4.55
CA GLU A 116 -5.44 15.77 -5.46
C GLU A 116 -5.62 15.32 -6.92
N LYS A 117 -5.05 14.16 -7.29
CA LYS A 117 -5.29 13.54 -8.61
C LYS A 117 -6.69 12.96 -8.76
N ASN A 118 -7.41 12.75 -7.65
CA ASN A 118 -8.77 12.23 -7.63
C ASN A 118 -9.78 13.38 -7.47
N SER A 119 -10.67 13.53 -8.44
CA SER A 119 -11.69 14.59 -8.42
C SER A 119 -12.88 14.29 -7.51
N THR A 120 -13.04 13.05 -7.06
CA THR A 120 -14.20 12.59 -6.30
C THR A 120 -13.79 11.75 -5.09
N VAL A 121 -14.30 12.10 -3.92
CA VAL A 121 -14.21 11.28 -2.69
C VAL A 121 -15.60 10.86 -2.26
N THR A 122 -15.69 9.67 -1.65
CA THR A 122 -16.93 9.21 -1.01
C THR A 122 -17.25 10.06 0.23
N GLU A 123 -18.52 10.15 0.61
CA GLU A 123 -18.93 10.80 1.87
C GLU A 123 -18.74 9.88 3.10
N GLU A 124 -18.52 8.58 2.87
CA GLU A 124 -18.27 7.60 3.92
C GLU A 124 -17.01 7.95 4.72
N THR A 125 -17.07 7.82 6.04
CA THR A 125 -15.92 8.08 6.92
C THR A 125 -15.00 6.88 7.01
N VAL A 126 -13.71 7.12 7.28
CA VAL A 126 -12.77 6.04 7.55
C VAL A 126 -13.04 5.50 8.95
N ASP A 127 -12.86 4.19 9.12
CA ASP A 127 -12.99 3.54 10.42
C ASP A 127 -11.93 4.09 11.39
N THR A 128 -12.35 4.46 12.61
CA THR A 128 -11.47 5.11 13.58
C THR A 128 -10.39 4.18 14.12
N ASP A 129 -10.69 2.88 14.27
CA ASP A 129 -9.72 1.89 14.73
C ASP A 129 -8.70 1.60 13.63
N TRP A 130 -9.14 1.57 12.37
CA TRP A 130 -8.26 1.51 11.21
C TRP A 130 -7.30 2.70 11.19
N MET A 131 -7.82 3.93 11.31
CA MET A 131 -6.99 5.14 11.26
C MET A 131 -5.99 5.18 12.41
N THR A 132 -6.45 4.85 13.62
CA THR A 132 -5.59 4.75 14.80
C THR A 132 -4.49 3.71 14.58
N ARG A 133 -4.83 2.55 14.00
CA ARG A 133 -3.85 1.52 13.69
C ARG A 133 -2.86 1.96 12.61
N PHE A 134 -3.33 2.60 11.54
CA PHE A 134 -2.50 3.16 10.48
C PHE A 134 -1.45 4.11 11.06
N ILE A 135 -1.89 5.12 11.83
CA ILE A 135 -1.02 6.15 12.40
C ILE A 135 0.04 5.52 13.31
N ASN A 136 -0.37 4.57 14.16
CA ASN A 136 0.53 3.89 15.08
C ASN A 136 1.65 3.11 14.37
N ILE A 137 1.38 2.58 13.18
CA ILE A 137 2.37 1.85 12.37
C ILE A 137 3.22 2.84 11.58
N SER A 138 2.59 3.78 10.88
CA SER A 138 3.23 4.64 9.89
C SER A 138 4.15 5.68 10.51
N GLN A 139 3.89 6.13 11.74
CA GLN A 139 4.74 7.07 12.46
C GLN A 139 6.15 6.55 12.73
N ASP A 140 6.36 5.23 12.77
CA ASP A 140 7.68 4.63 12.96
C ASP A 140 8.45 4.44 11.64
N VAL A 141 7.91 4.90 10.51
CA VAL A 141 8.48 4.69 9.17
C VAL A 141 9.27 5.91 8.68
N SER A 142 10.61 5.82 8.73
CA SER A 142 11.52 6.86 8.22
C SER A 142 12.03 6.63 6.80
N ASN A 143 11.81 5.45 6.21
CA ASN A 143 12.26 5.16 4.84
C ASN A 143 11.34 5.84 3.80
N GLU A 144 11.92 6.62 2.90
CA GLU A 144 11.19 7.43 1.90
C GLU A 144 10.27 6.62 0.98
N GLU A 145 10.73 5.48 0.46
CA GLU A 145 9.93 4.63 -0.43
C GLU A 145 8.74 4.02 0.32
N MET A 146 8.96 3.56 1.55
CA MET A 146 7.89 3.06 2.41
C MET A 146 6.91 4.17 2.78
N GLN A 147 7.37 5.39 3.05
CA GLN A 147 6.49 6.52 3.28
C GLN A 147 5.58 6.78 2.07
N ILE A 148 6.10 6.69 0.84
CA ILE A 148 5.27 6.81 -0.39
C ILE A 148 4.20 5.72 -0.42
N LEU A 149 4.56 4.47 -0.10
CA LEU A 149 3.61 3.35 -0.02
C LEU A 149 2.50 3.61 1.01
N TRP A 150 2.87 3.99 2.23
CA TRP A 150 1.91 4.32 3.30
C TRP A 150 1.04 5.52 2.93
N SER A 151 1.59 6.49 2.19
CA SER A 151 0.84 7.64 1.70
C SER A 151 -0.24 7.24 0.69
N LYS A 152 0.09 6.30 -0.21
CA LYS A 152 -0.87 5.74 -1.16
C LYS A 152 -1.98 4.99 -0.44
N ILE A 153 -1.64 4.16 0.55
CA ILE A 153 -2.63 3.42 1.37
C ILE A 153 -3.59 4.40 2.08
N LEU A 154 -3.05 5.46 2.70
CA LEU A 154 -3.88 6.48 3.34
C LEU A 154 -4.79 7.18 2.33
N SER A 155 -4.24 7.55 1.17
CA SER A 155 -5.00 8.23 0.13
C SER A 155 -6.17 7.40 -0.38
N ASP A 156 -5.93 6.12 -0.67
CA ASP A 156 -6.92 5.20 -1.21
C ASP A 156 -8.01 4.90 -0.17
N GLU A 157 -7.65 4.73 1.11
CA GLU A 157 -8.62 4.50 2.19
C GLU A 157 -9.49 5.74 2.45
N VAL A 158 -8.92 6.95 2.40
CA VAL A 158 -9.70 8.19 2.55
C VAL A 158 -10.63 8.42 1.36
N VAL A 159 -10.17 8.13 0.14
CA VAL A 159 -11.00 8.25 -1.07
C VAL A 159 -12.14 7.24 -1.03
N LYS A 160 -11.83 5.99 -0.68
CA LYS A 160 -12.76 4.87 -0.63
C LYS A 160 -12.49 4.03 0.63
N PRO A 161 -13.24 4.26 1.72
CA PRO A 161 -13.14 3.46 2.93
C PRO A 161 -13.31 1.96 2.67
N ASN A 162 -12.70 1.14 3.52
CA ASN A 162 -12.61 -0.32 3.41
C ASN A 162 -11.77 -0.82 2.21
N SER A 163 -10.86 0.00 1.67
CA SER A 163 -9.93 -0.40 0.61
C SER A 163 -8.80 -1.28 1.15
N TYR A 164 -8.38 -1.05 2.39
CA TYR A 164 -7.34 -1.83 3.05
C TYR A 164 -7.82 -2.32 4.42
N SER A 165 -7.61 -3.59 4.71
CA SER A 165 -7.91 -4.14 6.03
C SER A 165 -6.79 -3.85 7.04
N ILE A 166 -7.11 -3.83 8.33
CA ILE A 166 -6.12 -3.77 9.43
C ILE A 166 -5.07 -4.89 9.27
N ARG A 167 -5.49 -6.07 8.82
CA ARG A 167 -4.58 -7.19 8.56
C ARG A 167 -3.53 -6.85 7.50
N THR A 168 -3.91 -6.12 6.46
CA THR A 168 -2.98 -5.66 5.44
C THR A 168 -1.96 -4.67 5.99
N LEU A 169 -2.37 -3.76 6.88
CA LEU A 169 -1.43 -2.85 7.54
C LEU A 169 -0.40 -3.62 8.38
N GLU A 170 -0.86 -4.61 9.16
CA GLU A 170 0.03 -5.44 9.98
C GLU A 170 0.95 -6.34 9.13
N THR A 171 0.46 -6.86 8.00
CA THR A 171 1.30 -7.61 7.06
C THR A 171 2.38 -6.71 6.45
N LEU A 172 2.02 -5.52 5.98
CA LEU A 172 2.98 -4.57 5.40
C LEU A 172 4.00 -4.05 6.40
N ARG A 173 3.62 -3.94 7.68
CA ARG A 173 4.56 -3.59 8.75
C ARG A 173 5.67 -4.63 8.92
N ASN A 174 5.34 -5.91 8.73
CA ASN A 174 6.22 -7.03 9.06
C ASN A 174 6.92 -7.64 7.84
N ILE A 175 6.50 -7.28 6.62
CA ILE A 175 7.10 -7.82 5.41
C ILE A 175 8.51 -7.26 5.20
N SER A 176 9.47 -8.15 4.98
CA SER A 176 10.83 -7.78 4.61
C SER A 176 10.91 -7.32 3.15
N SER A 177 11.96 -6.58 2.79
CA SER A 177 12.19 -6.16 1.41
C SER A 177 12.33 -7.35 0.44
N ASN A 178 12.83 -8.50 0.90
CA ASN A 178 12.96 -9.70 0.07
C ASN A 178 11.60 -10.36 -0.18
N GLU A 179 10.75 -10.46 0.84
CA GLU A 179 9.39 -10.98 0.71
C GLU A 179 8.52 -10.09 -0.18
N ALA A 180 8.65 -8.76 -0.05
CA ALA A 180 7.96 -7.81 -0.92
C ALA A 180 8.39 -7.95 -2.39
N LYS A 181 9.69 -8.09 -2.66
CA LYS A 181 10.22 -8.35 -4.01
C LYS A 181 9.73 -9.69 -4.56
N LEU A 182 9.71 -10.73 -3.73
CA LEU A 182 9.17 -12.02 -4.10
C LEU A 182 7.69 -11.92 -4.49
N PHE A 183 6.87 -11.25 -3.67
CA PHE A 183 5.46 -11.08 -3.97
C PHE A 183 5.23 -10.26 -5.24
N SER A 184 5.99 -9.17 -5.44
CA SER A 184 5.98 -8.37 -6.68
C SER A 184 6.29 -9.23 -7.92
N LYS A 185 7.33 -10.07 -7.83
CA LYS A 185 7.66 -11.02 -8.89
C LYS A 185 6.54 -12.02 -9.15
N PHE A 186 5.94 -12.57 -8.08
CA PHE A 186 4.84 -13.52 -8.17
C PHE A 186 3.60 -12.92 -8.83
N VAL A 187 3.19 -11.70 -8.45
CA VAL A 187 1.98 -11.08 -9.00
C VAL A 187 2.12 -10.68 -10.47
N ASN A 188 3.33 -10.46 -10.98
CA ASN A 188 3.56 -10.25 -12.42
C ASN A 188 3.27 -11.50 -13.26
N LEU A 189 3.20 -12.69 -12.64
CA LEU A 189 2.78 -13.94 -13.29
C LEU A 189 1.25 -14.13 -13.30
N SER A 190 0.50 -13.20 -12.71
CA SER A 190 -0.94 -13.33 -12.57
C SER A 190 -1.70 -12.95 -13.84
N ILE A 191 -2.80 -13.65 -14.04
CA ILE A 191 -3.83 -13.35 -15.04
C ILE A 191 -5.15 -13.11 -14.33
N LYS A 192 -6.03 -12.31 -14.95
CA LYS A 192 -7.39 -12.13 -14.46
C LYS A 192 -8.31 -13.10 -15.18
N LEU A 193 -8.97 -13.97 -14.43
CA LEU A 193 -9.92 -14.94 -14.97
C LEU A 193 -11.15 -15.00 -14.05
N SER A 194 -12.34 -14.91 -14.66
CA SER A 194 -13.62 -14.82 -13.94
C SER A 194 -13.66 -13.71 -12.87
N GLY A 195 -13.01 -12.57 -13.14
CA GLY A 195 -12.97 -11.42 -12.22
C GLY A 195 -11.88 -11.48 -11.15
N THR A 196 -11.19 -12.60 -10.99
CA THR A 196 -10.20 -12.83 -9.93
C THR A 196 -8.79 -12.95 -10.50
N PHE A 197 -7.81 -12.38 -9.80
CA PHE A 197 -6.40 -12.57 -10.12
C PHE A 197 -5.91 -13.93 -9.65
N MET A 198 -5.26 -14.67 -10.55
CA MET A 198 -4.72 -15.99 -10.29
C MET A 198 -3.43 -16.25 -11.05
N VAL A 199 -2.59 -17.13 -10.52
CA VAL A 199 -1.36 -17.62 -11.17
C VAL A 199 -1.55 -19.10 -11.47
N VAL A 200 -1.11 -19.57 -12.64
CA VAL A 200 -1.15 -21.01 -12.94
C VAL A 200 -0.16 -21.76 -12.04
N ASN A 201 -0.65 -22.75 -11.30
CA ASN A 201 0.14 -23.55 -10.37
C ASN A 201 0.76 -24.74 -11.10
N ASP A 202 1.77 -24.47 -11.92
CA ASP A 202 2.55 -25.48 -12.62
C ASP A 202 4.04 -25.37 -12.24
N LYS A 203 4.65 -26.50 -11.87
CA LYS A 203 6.00 -26.53 -11.32
C LYS A 203 7.05 -26.04 -12.32
N GLU A 204 6.95 -26.44 -13.59
CA GLU A 204 7.93 -26.04 -14.61
C GLU A 204 7.78 -24.56 -14.92
N TYR A 205 6.54 -24.11 -15.13
CA TYR A 205 6.22 -22.69 -15.36
C TYR A 205 6.70 -21.77 -14.23
N LEU A 206 6.45 -22.13 -12.97
CA LEU A 206 6.86 -21.33 -11.82
C LEU A 206 8.39 -21.28 -11.71
N ASN A 207 9.08 -22.42 -11.88
CA ASN A 207 10.54 -22.48 -11.83
C ASN A 207 11.21 -21.69 -12.97
N GLU A 208 10.68 -21.75 -14.19
CA GLU A 208 11.17 -20.97 -15.33
C GLU A 208 11.06 -19.46 -15.08
N ASN A 209 10.03 -19.04 -14.33
CA ASN A 209 9.87 -17.67 -13.88
C ASN A 209 10.57 -17.40 -12.54
N GLY A 210 11.38 -18.34 -12.05
CA GLY A 210 12.17 -18.23 -10.83
C GLY A 210 11.34 -18.08 -9.56
N ILE A 211 10.20 -18.76 -9.48
CA ILE A 211 9.40 -18.95 -8.28
C ILE A 211 9.50 -20.44 -7.91
N SER A 212 10.19 -20.73 -6.82
CA SER A 212 10.38 -22.08 -6.31
C SER A 212 9.20 -22.54 -5.43
N LEU A 213 9.16 -23.83 -5.09
CA LEU A 213 8.19 -24.33 -4.10
C LEU A 213 8.39 -23.70 -2.71
N HIS A 214 9.63 -23.38 -2.34
CA HIS A 214 9.92 -22.70 -1.08
C HIS A 214 9.30 -21.29 -1.07
N ASP A 215 9.40 -20.57 -2.19
CA ASP A 215 8.80 -19.25 -2.34
C ASP A 215 7.28 -19.29 -2.24
N ILE A 216 6.62 -20.29 -2.84
CA ILE A 216 5.17 -20.48 -2.70
C ILE A 216 4.79 -20.76 -1.25
N ASN A 217 5.55 -21.59 -0.54
CA ASN A 217 5.26 -21.86 0.88
C ASN A 217 5.42 -20.59 1.73
N LEU A 218 6.47 -19.79 1.48
CA LEU A 218 6.65 -18.50 2.16
C LEU A 218 5.47 -17.55 1.90
N LEU A 219 5.01 -17.43 0.66
CA LEU A 219 3.83 -16.60 0.33
C LEU A 219 2.53 -17.09 1.01
N LYS A 220 2.40 -18.41 1.24
CA LYS A 220 1.30 -18.97 2.05
C LYS A 220 1.45 -18.63 3.52
N GLU A 221 2.65 -18.74 4.08
CA GLU A 221 2.96 -18.40 5.47
C GLU A 221 2.68 -16.91 5.76
N LEU A 222 2.96 -16.04 4.78
CA LEU A 222 2.61 -14.61 4.81
C LEU A 222 1.10 -14.35 4.59
N ASN A 223 0.30 -15.40 4.38
CA ASN A 223 -1.14 -15.33 4.12
C ASN A 223 -1.51 -14.45 2.92
N LEU A 224 -0.67 -14.45 1.87
CA LEU A 224 -0.88 -13.67 0.64
C LEU A 224 -1.60 -14.47 -0.44
N ILE A 225 -1.48 -15.81 -0.41
CA ILE A 225 -1.98 -16.70 -1.47
C ILE A 225 -2.68 -17.95 -0.93
N ASN A 226 -3.53 -18.55 -1.77
CA ASN A 226 -4.16 -19.86 -1.59
C ASN A 226 -3.79 -20.78 -2.76
N THR A 227 -3.45 -22.04 -2.49
CA THR A 227 -2.94 -22.98 -3.52
C THR A 227 -3.88 -24.14 -3.86
N ASP A 228 -4.92 -24.36 -3.08
CA ASP A 228 -5.69 -25.62 -3.10
C ASP A 228 -6.90 -25.52 -4.03
N LEU A 229 -6.71 -24.87 -5.19
CA LEU A 229 -7.76 -24.55 -6.14
C LEU A 229 -7.43 -25.07 -7.54
N ASN A 230 -8.48 -25.47 -8.26
CA ASN A 230 -8.39 -25.95 -9.63
C ASN A 230 -9.37 -25.15 -10.50
N TYR A 231 -8.93 -24.77 -11.69
CA TYR A 231 -9.78 -24.20 -12.72
C TYR A 231 -10.07 -25.25 -13.78
N SER A 232 -11.33 -25.31 -14.23
CA SER A 232 -11.77 -26.30 -15.21
C SER A 232 -12.54 -25.64 -16.36
N ILE A 233 -12.19 -26.03 -17.59
CA ILE A 233 -12.90 -25.66 -18.81
C ILE A 233 -13.62 -26.92 -19.31
N PHE A 234 -14.95 -26.90 -19.29
CA PHE A 234 -15.76 -28.00 -19.79
C PHE A 234 -15.58 -28.21 -21.31
N SER A 235 -15.97 -29.37 -21.83
CA SER A 235 -15.97 -29.63 -23.26
C SER A 235 -16.85 -28.61 -24.00
N GLY A 236 -16.35 -28.04 -25.09
CA GLY A 236 -16.96 -26.93 -25.82
C GLY A 236 -16.84 -25.57 -25.12
N GLY A 237 -16.26 -25.53 -23.92
CA GLY A 237 -16.09 -24.31 -23.14
C GLY A 237 -15.05 -23.37 -23.75
N LYS A 238 -15.32 -22.07 -23.62
CA LYS A 238 -14.43 -20.99 -24.06
C LYS A 238 -14.15 -20.05 -22.90
N ILE A 239 -12.90 -19.64 -22.74
CA ILE A 239 -12.51 -18.61 -21.77
C ILE A 239 -11.72 -17.51 -22.46
N GLU A 240 -11.82 -16.31 -21.89
CA GLU A 240 -11.15 -15.10 -22.35
C GLU A 240 -10.30 -14.57 -21.19
N ILE A 241 -9.02 -14.36 -21.45
CA ILE A 241 -8.05 -13.90 -20.47
C ILE A 241 -7.49 -12.56 -20.95
N PRO A 242 -7.96 -11.44 -20.41
CA PRO A 242 -7.39 -10.13 -20.69
C PRO A 242 -6.01 -9.98 -20.03
N TYR A 243 -5.05 -9.45 -20.78
CA TYR A 243 -3.68 -9.24 -20.31
C TYR A 243 -3.01 -8.09 -21.07
N ALA A 244 -2.78 -6.97 -20.37
CA ALA A 244 -2.28 -5.73 -20.96
C ALA A 244 -3.08 -5.33 -22.22
N ASP A 245 -2.46 -5.16 -23.38
CA ASP A 245 -3.06 -4.83 -24.66
C ASP A 245 -3.47 -6.05 -25.50
N LYS A 246 -3.54 -7.24 -24.87
CA LYS A 246 -3.90 -8.50 -25.52
C LYS A 246 -5.05 -9.21 -24.80
N VAL A 247 -5.75 -10.07 -25.54
CA VAL A 247 -6.68 -11.06 -25.02
C VAL A 247 -6.25 -12.44 -25.50
N MET A 248 -6.09 -13.38 -24.58
CA MET A 248 -5.89 -14.79 -24.88
C MET A 248 -7.23 -15.53 -24.82
N PHE A 249 -7.58 -16.20 -25.90
CA PHE A 249 -8.75 -17.07 -25.97
C PHE A 249 -8.33 -18.52 -25.86
N ILE A 250 -9.00 -19.27 -24.99
CA ILE A 250 -8.80 -20.72 -24.89
C ILE A 250 -10.13 -21.40 -25.17
N ASN A 251 -10.13 -22.29 -26.17
CA ASN A 251 -11.29 -23.09 -26.55
C ASN A 251 -10.98 -24.57 -26.35
N ASN A 252 -11.70 -25.22 -25.44
CA ASN A 252 -11.61 -26.66 -25.23
C ASN A 252 -12.54 -27.39 -26.21
N ARG A 253 -12.00 -27.82 -27.35
CA ARG A 253 -12.72 -28.65 -28.34
C ARG A 253 -12.58 -30.15 -28.06
N SER A 254 -11.91 -30.53 -26.98
CA SER A 254 -11.79 -31.95 -26.60
C SER A 254 -13.10 -32.46 -26.00
N GLN A 255 -13.26 -33.79 -25.97
CA GLN A 255 -14.41 -34.44 -25.34
C GLN A 255 -14.36 -34.41 -23.80
N ASN A 256 -13.21 -34.05 -23.22
CA ASN A 256 -12.96 -34.10 -21.77
C ASN A 256 -12.90 -32.70 -21.16
N LYS A 257 -13.08 -32.62 -19.83
CA LYS A 257 -12.78 -31.39 -19.10
C LYS A 257 -11.27 -31.12 -19.10
N LEU A 258 -10.89 -29.87 -19.36
CA LEU A 258 -9.51 -29.41 -19.21
C LEU A 258 -9.36 -28.78 -17.84
N SER A 259 -8.58 -29.41 -16.95
CA SER A 259 -8.40 -28.96 -15.56
C SER A 259 -6.94 -28.61 -15.29
N PHE A 260 -6.69 -27.51 -14.60
CA PHE A 260 -5.34 -27.09 -14.19
C PHE A 260 -5.37 -26.42 -12.81
N ASN A 261 -4.29 -26.60 -12.04
CA ASN A 261 -4.18 -26.04 -10.71
C ASN A 261 -3.89 -24.54 -10.80
N ILE A 262 -4.44 -23.77 -9.86
CA ILE A 262 -4.27 -22.33 -9.79
C ILE A 262 -3.91 -21.90 -8.37
N ILE A 263 -3.22 -20.78 -8.28
CA ILE A 263 -2.95 -20.05 -7.04
C ILE A 263 -3.76 -18.76 -7.10
N THR A 264 -4.56 -18.49 -6.09
CA THR A 264 -5.33 -17.23 -5.97
C THR A 264 -4.76 -16.36 -4.86
N LEU A 265 -4.99 -15.06 -4.93
CA LEU A 265 -4.66 -14.16 -3.83
C LEU A 265 -5.65 -14.31 -2.67
N THR A 266 -5.19 -14.15 -1.44
CA THR A 266 -6.08 -13.88 -0.30
C THR A 266 -6.63 -12.45 -0.40
N ARG A 267 -7.48 -12.04 0.56
CA ARG A 267 -7.89 -10.64 0.67
C ARG A 267 -6.67 -9.72 0.86
N ILE A 268 -5.76 -10.08 1.76
CA ILE A 268 -4.52 -9.32 2.01
C ILE A 268 -3.67 -9.25 0.75
N GLY A 269 -3.46 -10.39 0.08
CA GLY A 269 -2.72 -10.44 -1.18
C GLY A 269 -3.34 -9.56 -2.27
N SER A 270 -4.67 -9.52 -2.36
CA SER A 270 -5.39 -8.69 -3.35
C SER A 270 -5.30 -7.20 -3.04
N GLU A 271 -5.35 -6.82 -1.77
CA GLU A 271 -5.18 -5.42 -1.34
C GLU A 271 -3.74 -4.95 -1.64
N ILE A 272 -2.72 -5.76 -1.30
CA ILE A 272 -1.31 -5.44 -1.61
C ILE A 272 -1.04 -5.46 -3.12
N TYR A 273 -1.67 -6.36 -3.87
CA TYR A 273 -1.57 -6.42 -5.34
C TYR A 273 -1.89 -5.06 -5.98
N ASN A 274 -2.88 -4.31 -5.46
CA ASN A 274 -3.25 -3.00 -6.01
C ASN A 274 -2.15 -1.94 -5.84
N LEU A 275 -1.27 -2.11 -4.85
CA LEU A 275 -0.18 -1.19 -4.58
C LEU A 275 1.01 -1.37 -5.54
N ILE A 276 1.20 -2.59 -6.06
CA ILE A 276 2.35 -2.98 -6.88
C ILE A 276 2.18 -2.48 -8.33
N GLU A 277 3.23 -1.92 -8.92
CA GLU A 277 3.27 -1.64 -10.36
C GLU A 277 3.44 -2.94 -11.15
N LYS A 278 2.65 -3.11 -12.21
CA LYS A 278 2.60 -4.36 -12.98
C LYS A 278 3.52 -4.24 -14.19
N ASP A 279 4.40 -5.23 -14.35
CA ASP A 279 5.28 -5.37 -15.51
C ASP A 279 4.77 -6.51 -16.39
N TYR A 280 3.85 -6.17 -17.30
CA TYR A 280 3.22 -7.15 -18.18
C TYR A 280 4.16 -7.57 -19.32
N LYS A 281 4.36 -8.89 -19.47
CA LYS A 281 5.21 -9.47 -20.52
C LYS A 281 4.43 -10.43 -21.38
N THR A 282 4.48 -10.24 -22.70
CA THR A 282 3.80 -11.13 -23.66
C THR A 282 4.25 -12.59 -23.51
N SER A 283 5.53 -12.82 -23.17
CA SER A 283 6.07 -14.15 -22.92
C SER A 283 5.36 -14.90 -21.78
N ILE A 284 4.86 -14.19 -20.76
CA ILE A 284 4.10 -14.79 -19.65
C ILE A 284 2.79 -15.37 -20.18
N LEU A 285 2.05 -14.58 -20.97
CA LEU A 285 0.78 -14.98 -21.55
C LEU A 285 0.94 -16.20 -22.48
N GLU A 286 1.98 -16.20 -23.31
CA GLU A 286 2.32 -17.32 -24.20
C GLU A 286 2.68 -18.59 -23.43
N ASN A 287 3.47 -18.48 -22.37
CA ASN A 287 3.86 -19.61 -21.54
C ASN A 287 2.64 -20.21 -20.81
N ILE A 288 1.73 -19.36 -20.31
CA ILE A 288 0.46 -19.82 -19.73
C ILE A 288 -0.35 -20.62 -20.76
N GLY A 289 -0.49 -20.12 -21.99
CA GLY A 289 -1.20 -20.82 -23.06
C GLY A 289 -0.60 -22.20 -23.37
N LYS A 290 0.74 -22.31 -23.42
CA LYS A 290 1.45 -23.58 -23.58
C LYS A 290 1.19 -24.54 -22.43
N VAL A 291 1.25 -24.06 -21.19
CA VAL A 291 1.01 -24.86 -19.98
C VAL A 291 -0.43 -25.38 -19.96
N ILE A 292 -1.43 -24.54 -20.24
CA ILE A 292 -2.83 -24.97 -20.26
C ILE A 292 -3.06 -26.01 -21.36
N LYS A 293 -2.50 -25.80 -22.56
CA LYS A 293 -2.58 -26.76 -23.68
C LYS A 293 -1.94 -28.10 -23.33
N SER A 294 -0.86 -28.11 -22.54
CA SER A 294 -0.18 -29.34 -22.11
C SER A 294 -0.99 -30.19 -21.14
N LYS A 295 -2.00 -29.61 -20.47
CA LYS A 295 -2.92 -30.34 -19.56
C LYS A 295 -4.01 -31.13 -20.29
N CYS A 296 -4.15 -30.97 -21.61
CA CYS A 296 -5.05 -31.81 -22.39
C CYS A 296 -4.51 -33.25 -22.44
N THR A 297 -5.30 -34.20 -21.94
CA THR A 297 -4.92 -35.62 -21.80
C THR A 297 -5.17 -36.45 -23.06
N THR A 298 -5.89 -35.91 -24.05
CA THR A 298 -6.18 -36.56 -25.32
C THR A 298 -5.22 -36.05 -26.40
N ASN A 299 -5.69 -35.24 -27.35
CA ASN A 299 -4.89 -34.60 -28.36
C ASN A 299 -4.76 -33.12 -28.02
N ARG A 300 -3.52 -32.65 -27.82
CA ARG A 300 -3.24 -31.24 -27.51
C ARG A 300 -3.81 -30.28 -28.56
N ASN A 301 -4.00 -30.71 -29.80
CA ASN A 301 -4.61 -29.89 -30.86
C ASN A 301 -6.13 -29.67 -30.67
N ASP A 302 -6.77 -30.43 -29.78
CA ASP A 302 -8.17 -30.21 -29.41
C ASP A 302 -8.34 -28.98 -28.50
N VAL A 303 -7.26 -28.45 -27.95
CA VAL A 303 -7.26 -27.17 -27.23
C VAL A 303 -6.68 -26.10 -28.13
N ASN A 304 -7.54 -25.18 -28.56
CA ASN A 304 -7.13 -24.03 -29.36
C ASN A 304 -6.81 -22.85 -28.45
N VAL A 305 -5.68 -22.20 -28.68
CA VAL A 305 -5.23 -21.01 -27.95
C VAL A 305 -4.89 -19.93 -28.97
N GLU A 306 -5.58 -18.81 -28.91
CA GLU A 306 -5.44 -17.67 -29.82
C GLU A 306 -5.13 -16.40 -29.02
N TYR A 307 -4.35 -15.50 -29.60
CA TYR A 307 -3.99 -14.21 -28.99
C TYR A 307 -4.40 -13.09 -29.93
N VAL A 308 -5.07 -12.08 -29.39
CA VAL A 308 -5.59 -10.95 -30.16
C VAL A 308 -5.12 -9.65 -29.53
N ASP A 309 -4.57 -8.74 -30.35
CA ASP A 309 -4.26 -7.37 -29.94
C ASP A 309 -5.55 -6.55 -29.84
N VAL A 310 -5.70 -5.82 -28.74
CA VAL A 310 -6.93 -5.09 -28.44
C VAL A 310 -6.66 -3.66 -28.00
N ILE A 311 -7.64 -2.79 -28.25
CA ILE A 311 -7.72 -1.47 -27.64
C ILE A 311 -8.91 -1.51 -26.68
N TRP A 312 -8.64 -1.35 -25.39
CA TRP A 312 -9.66 -1.27 -24.35
C TRP A 312 -10.47 0.02 -24.51
N ARG A 313 -11.79 -0.10 -24.38
CA ARG A 313 -12.64 1.08 -24.20
C ARG A 313 -12.62 1.49 -22.73
N ASP A 314 -12.97 2.74 -22.43
CA ASP A 314 -12.88 3.31 -21.08
C ASP A 314 -13.71 2.54 -20.03
N ASP A 315 -14.63 1.66 -20.46
CA ASP A 315 -15.24 0.64 -19.63
C ASP A 315 -14.45 -0.69 -19.73
N ILE A 316 -13.84 -1.10 -18.61
CA ILE A 316 -12.85 -2.20 -18.47
C ILE A 316 -13.33 -3.58 -19.02
N ASN A 317 -14.59 -3.72 -19.45
CA ASN A 317 -15.17 -4.95 -19.97
C ASN A 317 -15.47 -4.94 -21.48
N SER A 318 -15.08 -3.90 -22.22
CA SER A 318 -15.27 -3.87 -23.68
C SER A 318 -14.00 -3.47 -24.43
N TYR A 319 -13.72 -4.14 -25.55
CA TYR A 319 -12.54 -3.90 -26.36
C TYR A 319 -12.85 -3.95 -27.85
N VAL A 320 -12.00 -3.32 -28.64
CA VAL A 320 -12.02 -3.41 -30.11
C VAL A 320 -10.75 -4.12 -30.56
N GLU A 321 -10.91 -5.15 -31.40
CA GLU A 321 -9.76 -5.81 -32.03
C GLU A 321 -8.96 -4.78 -32.84
N LYS A 322 -7.65 -4.76 -32.63
CA LYS A 322 -6.75 -3.88 -33.36
C LYS A 322 -6.61 -4.43 -34.79
N LYS A 323 -7.51 -4.01 -35.68
CA LYS A 323 -7.39 -4.32 -37.12
C LYS A 323 -6.06 -3.74 -37.63
N ILE A 324 -5.12 -4.61 -37.94
CA ILE A 324 -3.91 -4.24 -38.69
C ILE A 324 -4.41 -3.73 -40.05
N LYS A 325 -4.30 -2.42 -40.28
CA LYS A 325 -4.43 -1.89 -41.65
C LYS A 325 -3.26 -2.48 -42.44
N LEU A 326 -3.58 -3.41 -43.33
CA LEU A 326 -2.66 -3.94 -44.35
C LEU A 326 -2.11 -2.82 -45.22
#